data_AF-A0AAW8R6X1-F1
#
_entry.id   AF-A0AAW8R6X1-F1
#
_cell.length_a   1.000
_cell.length_b   1.000
_cell.length_c   1.000
_cell.angle_alpha   90.00
_cell.angle_beta   90.00
_cell.angle_gamma   90.00
#
_symmetry.space_group_name_H-M   'P 1'
#
loop_
_entity.id
_entity.type
_entity.pdbx_description
1 polymer ?
#
loop_
_entity_poly.entity_id
_entity_poly.type
_entity_poly.pdbx_seq_one_letter_code
_entity_poly.pdbx_strand_id
1 'polypeptide(L)'
;MRIEEYWEDIVVYYVSFIVNNGKQNKIDRLIAFRVNEESSFFDVENYEEVVRERILKKFGRVEEILNVDLWDYGLLEKKEDFNNKSV
;
A
#
# COMPACT_ATOMS: atom_id res chain seq x y z
N MET A 1 -24.52 11.88 20.98
CA MET A 1 -23.18 11.51 20.48
C MET A 1 -23.36 10.50 19.39
N ARG A 2 -22.60 10.65 18.31
CA ARG A 2 -22.68 9.84 17.10
C ARG A 2 -21.59 8.76 17.16
N ILE A 3 -21.88 7.54 16.70
CA ILE A 3 -20.90 6.42 16.73
C ILE A 3 -19.65 6.77 15.92
N GLU A 4 -19.82 7.68 14.97
CA GLU A 4 -18.82 8.22 14.09
C GLU A 4 -17.73 9.03 14.82
N GLU A 5 -18.01 9.45 16.06
CA GLU A 5 -17.07 10.16 16.93
C GLU A 5 -16.12 9.20 17.68
N TYR A 6 -16.33 7.88 17.59
CA TYR A 6 -15.61 6.85 18.36
C TYR A 6 -14.75 5.91 17.52
N TRP A 7 -14.86 5.95 16.19
CA TRP A 7 -14.09 5.11 15.28
C TRP A 7 -13.22 5.98 14.37
N GLU A 8 -12.04 5.46 14.02
CA GLU A 8 -11.11 6.11 13.10
C GLU A 8 -11.10 5.27 11.84
N ASP A 9 -11.41 5.89 10.70
CA ASP A 9 -11.25 5.22 9.44
C ASP A 9 -9.75 4.98 9.21
N ILE A 10 -9.41 3.76 8.79
CA ILE A 10 -8.06 3.38 8.42
C ILE A 10 -8.04 2.93 6.97
N VAL A 11 -7.04 3.38 6.23
CA VAL A 11 -6.76 2.92 4.88
C VAL A 11 -5.52 2.04 4.94
N VAL A 12 -5.63 0.81 4.44
CA VAL A 12 -4.53 -0.14 4.42
C VAL A 12 -3.98 -0.25 3.01
N TYR A 13 -2.66 -0.38 2.89
CA TYR A 13 -1.97 -0.61 1.62
C TYR A 13 -1.11 -1.86 1.72
N TYR A 14 -1.12 -2.69 0.69
CA TYR A 14 -0.08 -3.68 0.46
C TYR A 14 1.07 -3.04 -0.31
N VAL A 15 2.29 -3.20 0.19
CA VAL A 15 3.47 -2.62 -0.43
C VAL A 15 4.57 -3.66 -0.56
N SER A 16 5.27 -3.63 -1.68
CA SER A 16 6.41 -4.49 -1.98
C SER A 16 7.59 -3.64 -2.43
N PHE A 17 8.75 -3.80 -1.81
CA PHE A 17 9.93 -2.98 -2.11
C PHE A 17 11.24 -3.72 -1.82
N ILE A 18 12.33 -3.30 -2.45
CA ILE A 18 13.68 -3.82 -2.25
C ILE A 18 14.45 -2.83 -1.37
N VAL A 19 15.08 -3.35 -0.31
CA VAL A 19 16.06 -2.61 0.49
C VAL A 19 17.47 -3.13 0.24
N ASN A 20 18.44 -2.23 0.19
CA ASN A 20 19.84 -2.57 0.04
C ASN A 20 20.66 -2.13 1.26
N ASN A 21 21.01 -3.11 2.08
CA ASN A 21 21.84 -2.92 3.28
C ASN A 21 23.11 -3.77 3.22
N GLY A 22 23.79 -3.76 2.07
CA GLY A 22 24.92 -4.67 1.78
C GLY A 22 24.47 -6.04 1.24
N LYS A 23 23.16 -6.31 1.27
CA LYS A 23 22.47 -7.40 0.59
C LYS A 23 21.09 -6.89 0.16
N GLN A 24 20.66 -7.21 -1.06
CA GLN A 24 19.32 -6.94 -1.54
C GLN A 24 18.32 -7.86 -0.86
N ASN A 25 17.27 -7.28 -0.27
CA ASN A 25 16.17 -8.02 0.34
C ASN A 25 14.84 -7.44 -0.15
N LYS A 26 13.97 -8.33 -0.62
CA LYS A 26 12.57 -7.98 -0.91
C LYS A 26 11.77 -7.97 0.40
N ILE A 27 10.97 -6.93 0.61
CA ILE A 27 10.10 -6.74 1.76
C ILE A 27 8.67 -6.53 1.26
N ASP A 28 7.75 -7.36 1.78
CA ASP A 28 6.31 -7.26 1.55
C ASP A 28 5.62 -6.88 2.87
N ARG A 29 4.85 -5.80 2.93
CA ARG A 29 4.23 -5.27 4.16
C ARG A 29 2.84 -4.69 3.92
N LEU A 30 2.02 -4.72 4.97
CA LEU A 30 0.80 -3.91 5.07
C LEU A 30 1.12 -2.61 5.81
N ILE A 31 0.70 -1.47 5.26
CA ILE A 31 0.83 -0.15 5.87
C ILE A 31 -0.57 0.44 6.06
N ALA A 32 -0.92 0.76 7.30
CA ALA A 32 -2.19 1.39 7.64
C ALA A 32 -2.01 2.90 7.87
N PHE A 33 -2.97 3.69 7.39
CA PHE A 33 -3.03 5.14 7.50
C PHE A 33 -4.33 5.53 8.17
N ARG A 34 -4.26 6.44 9.14
CA ARG A 34 -5.44 7.02 9.79
C ARG A 34 -6.01 8.12 8.88
N VAL A 35 -7.30 8.06 8.58
CA VAL A 35 -7.98 8.93 7.60
C VAL A 35 -8.15 10.37 8.09
N ASN A 36 -8.13 10.61 9.40
CA ASN A 36 -8.41 11.91 10.03
C ASN A 36 -7.15 12.77 10.30
N GLU A 37 -5.95 12.33 9.90
CA GLU A 37 -4.81 13.24 9.79
C GLU A 37 -4.95 14.05 8.50
N GLU A 38 -5.59 15.24 8.59
CA GLU A 38 -5.60 16.27 7.53
C GLU A 38 -6.02 15.75 6.14
N SER A 39 -7.17 15.06 6.08
CA SER A 39 -7.77 14.48 4.88
C SER A 39 -8.13 15.50 3.79
N SER A 40 -7.12 15.93 3.03
CA SER A 40 -7.19 16.07 1.57
C SER A 40 -6.67 14.80 0.86
N PHE A 41 -6.19 13.79 1.59
CA PHE A 41 -5.69 12.51 1.05
C PHE A 41 -6.72 11.68 0.26
N PHE A 42 -8.01 12.01 0.36
CA PHE A 42 -9.06 11.41 -0.47
C PHE A 42 -9.29 12.14 -1.80
N ASP A 43 -8.51 13.18 -2.13
CA ASP A 43 -8.25 13.50 -3.54
C ASP A 43 -7.37 12.38 -4.09
N VAL A 44 -8.05 11.38 -4.65
CA VAL A 44 -7.61 10.05 -5.11
C VAL A 44 -6.43 10.07 -6.09
N GLU A 45 -5.97 11.25 -6.52
CA GLU A 45 -4.96 11.37 -7.58
C GLU A 45 -3.53 11.14 -7.10
N ASN A 46 -3.22 11.20 -5.79
CA ASN A 46 -1.81 11.16 -5.36
C ASN A 46 -1.47 10.29 -4.13
N TYR A 47 -2.31 9.32 -3.79
CA TYR A 47 -2.08 8.44 -2.64
C TYR A 47 -0.79 7.61 -2.76
N GLU A 48 -0.43 7.20 -3.98
CA GLU A 48 0.74 6.36 -4.22
C GLU A 48 2.04 7.07 -3.83
N GLU A 49 2.17 8.36 -4.16
CA GLU A 49 3.33 9.18 -3.82
C GLU A 49 3.51 9.30 -2.30
N VAL A 50 2.42 9.53 -1.58
CA VAL A 50 2.42 9.62 -0.11
C VAL A 50 2.90 8.31 0.53
N VAL A 51 2.40 7.18 0.03
CA VAL A 51 2.82 5.86 0.53
C VAL A 51 4.31 5.63 0.23
N ARG A 52 4.77 5.99 -0.97
CA ARG A 52 6.18 5.91 -1.37
C ARG A 52 7.08 6.75 -0.45
N GLU A 53 6.71 8.00 -0.17
CA GLU A 53 7.45 8.86 0.75
C GLU A 53 7.54 8.26 2.17
N ARG A 54 6.43 7.72 2.68
CA ARG A 54 6.43 7.07 4.00
C ARG A 54 7.30 5.82 4.01
N ILE A 55 7.31 5.01 2.96
CA ILE A 55 8.21 3.86 2.82
C ILE A 55 9.66 4.33 2.86
N LEU A 56 10.03 5.33 2.05
CA LEU A 56 11.38 5.88 1.98
C LEU A 56 11.84 6.45 3.34
N LYS A 57 10.96 7.15 4.04
CA LYS A 57 11.23 7.72 5.37
C LYS A 57 11.38 6.63 6.44
N LYS A 58 10.58 5.56 6.37
CA LYS A 58 10.54 4.50 7.39
C LYS A 58 11.66 3.48 7.19
N PHE A 59 11.88 3.08 5.94
CA PHE A 59 12.85 2.08 5.53
C PHE A 59 13.98 2.82 4.79
N GLY A 60 15.00 3.25 5.52
CA GLY A 60 16.18 3.83 4.88
C GLY A 60 16.82 2.84 3.89
N ARG A 61 17.31 3.36 2.75
CA ARG A 61 17.94 2.59 1.65
C ARG A 61 16.99 1.64 0.91
N VAL A 62 15.76 2.08 0.68
CA VAL A 62 14.91 1.49 -0.36
C VAL A 62 15.56 1.78 -1.71
N GLU A 63 15.86 0.72 -2.45
CA GLU A 63 16.46 0.76 -3.78
C GLU A 63 15.37 0.90 -4.85
N GLU A 64 14.27 0.17 -4.67
CA GLU A 64 13.16 0.12 -5.62
C GLU A 64 11.85 -0.18 -4.90
N ILE A 65 10.77 0.50 -5.28
CA ILE A 65 9.41 0.17 -4.85
C ILE A 65 8.74 -0.57 -6.02
N LEU A 66 8.41 -1.84 -5.78
CA LEU A 66 7.88 -2.76 -6.78
C LEU A 66 6.36 -2.63 -6.93
N ASN A 67 5.66 -2.41 -5.81
CA ASN A 67 4.20 -2.40 -5.79
C ASN A 67 3.66 -1.56 -4.63
N VAL A 68 2.57 -0.84 -4.87
CA VAL A 68 1.77 -0.13 -3.87
C VAL A 68 0.30 -0.30 -4.25
N ASP A 69 -0.40 -1.16 -3.53
CA ASP A 69 -1.81 -1.45 -3.77
C ASP A 69 -2.64 -1.03 -2.58
N LEU A 70 -3.70 -0.28 -2.85
CA LEU A 70 -4.73 0.04 -1.87
C LEU A 70 -5.52 -1.23 -1.52
N TRP A 71 -5.61 -1.56 -0.23
CA TRP A 71 -6.31 -2.74 0.29
C TRP A 71 -7.85 -2.60 0.24
N ASP A 72 -8.36 -1.44 -0.20
CA ASP A 72 -9.78 -1.09 -0.24
C ASP A 72 -10.62 -2.05 -1.12
N TYR A 73 -9.98 -2.82 -2.01
CA TYR A 73 -10.65 -3.80 -2.86
C TYR A 73 -10.72 -5.23 -2.30
N GLY A 74 -10.27 -5.51 -1.06
CA GLY A 74 -10.57 -6.75 -0.33
C GLY A 74 -10.19 -8.09 -0.97
N LEU A 75 -9.68 -8.12 -2.20
CA LEU A 75 -9.35 -9.29 -2.98
C LEU A 75 -8.20 -8.90 -3.93
N LEU A 76 -7.07 -9.58 -3.81
CA LEU A 76 -6.21 -9.79 -4.97
C LEU A 76 -7.14 -10.36 -6.05
N GLU A 77 -7.48 -9.59 -7.08
CA GLU A 77 -7.97 -10.19 -8.31
C GLU A 77 -6.86 -11.16 -8.73
N LYS A 78 -7.11 -12.46 -8.57
CA LYS A 78 -6.32 -13.46 -9.28
C LYS A 78 -6.46 -13.06 -10.75
N LYS A 79 -5.41 -12.52 -11.34
CA LYS A 79 -5.24 -12.58 -12.79
C LYS A 79 -5.26 -14.06 -13.13
N GLU A 80 -6.43 -14.59 -13.45
CA GLU A 80 -6.53 -15.90 -14.06
C GLU A 80 -5.82 -15.79 -15.40
N ASP A 81 -4.64 -16.40 -15.48
CA ASP A 81 -4.03 -16.79 -16.74
C ASP A 81 -4.97 -17.80 -17.42
N PHE A 82 -6.07 -17.33 -18.01
CA PHE A 82 -6.89 -18.11 -18.94
C PHE A 82 -6.27 -18.19 -20.34
N ASN A 83 -4.94 -18.19 -20.41
CA ASN A 83 -4.20 -18.65 -21.57
C ASN A 83 -3.49 -19.95 -21.18
N ASN A 84 -4.22 -21.07 -21.17
CA ASN A 84 -3.85 -22.22 -22.01
C ASN A 84 -4.72 -23.46 -21.78
N LYS A 85 -5.15 -24.00 -22.93
CA LYS A 85 -5.54 -25.39 -23.22
C LYS A 85 -6.93 -25.84 -22.74
N SER A 86 -7.90 -25.66 -23.63
CA SER A 86 -8.79 -26.79 -23.95
C SER A 86 -8.40 -27.31 -25.32
N VAL A 87 -7.86 -28.54 -25.30
CA VAL A 87 -7.70 -29.46 -26.44
C VAL A 87 -9.07 -30.04 -26.75
#